data_AF-A0A382SPE6-F1
#
_entry.id   AF-A0A382SPE6-F1
#
_cell.length_a   1.000
_cell.length_b   1.000
_cell.length_c   1.000
_cell.angle_alpha   90.00
_cell.angle_beta   90.00
_cell.angle_gamma   90.00
#
_symmetry.space_group_name_H-M   'P 1'
#
loop_
_entity.id
_entity.type
_entity.pdbx_description
1 polymer ?
#
loop_
_entity_poly.entity_id
_entity_poly.type
_entity_poly.pdbx_seq_one_letter_code
_entity_poly.pdbx_strand_id
1 'polypeptide(L)'
;VLNLSKGLVVFFLAVSGVCSVYAGEMDWTFWQERFLQSPSTQTQSSGAIQEPRIKEVYVTATLPDYPWIKVSGYRDRPVERCTTCHDGIASTSPSHPPEFGCSVCHG
;
A
#
# COMPACT_ATOMS: atom_id res chain seq x y z
N VAL A 1 -39.14 -25.27 -4.86
CA VAL A 1 -37.72 -25.44 -5.29
C VAL A 1 -37.17 -24.19 -5.98
N LEU A 2 -37.86 -23.59 -6.96
CA LEU A 2 -37.40 -22.38 -7.67
C LEU A 2 -37.19 -21.11 -6.82
N ASN A 3 -37.93 -20.95 -5.72
CA ASN A 3 -37.82 -19.75 -4.86
C ASN A 3 -36.59 -19.79 -3.94
N LEU A 4 -36.12 -21.01 -3.58
CA LEU A 4 -34.93 -21.19 -2.75
C LEU A 4 -33.66 -20.85 -3.54
N SER A 5 -33.58 -21.25 -4.81
CA SER A 5 -32.44 -20.93 -5.67
C SER A 5 -32.34 -19.44 -5.98
N LYS A 6 -33.47 -18.75 -6.19
CA LYS A 6 -33.51 -17.28 -6.36
C LYS A 6 -33.04 -16.54 -5.11
N GLY A 7 -33.51 -16.95 -3.92
CA GLY A 7 -33.07 -16.36 -2.66
C GLY A 7 -31.57 -16.55 -2.41
N LEU A 8 -31.05 -17.73 -2.73
CA LEU A 8 -29.63 -18.06 -2.60
C LEU A 8 -28.74 -17.21 -3.54
N VAL A 9 -29.16 -17.01 -4.79
CA VAL A 9 -28.44 -16.15 -5.74
C VAL A 9 -28.41 -14.69 -5.28
N VAL A 10 -29.53 -14.16 -4.78
CA VAL A 10 -29.58 -12.79 -4.24
C VAL A 10 -28.68 -12.65 -3.02
N PHE A 11 -28.65 -13.67 -2.15
CA PHE A 11 -27.75 -13.70 -1.01
C PHE A 11 -26.27 -13.71 -1.43
N PHE A 12 -25.89 -14.53 -2.40
CA PHE A 12 -24.51 -14.56 -2.91
C PHE A 12 -24.09 -13.23 -3.55
N LEU A 13 -24.98 -12.58 -4.32
CA LEU A 13 -24.70 -11.26 -4.90
C LEU A 13 -24.57 -10.16 -3.84
N ALA A 14 -25.40 -10.22 -2.79
CA ALA A 14 -25.31 -9.28 -1.67
C ALA A 14 -24.00 -9.47 -0.88
N VAL A 15 -23.64 -10.72 -0.57
CA VAL A 15 -22.38 -11.04 0.13
C VAL A 15 -21.18 -10.65 -0.73
N SER A 16 -21.16 -10.96 -2.03
CA SER A 16 -20.06 -10.56 -2.91
C SER A 16 -19.94 -9.05 -3.00
N GLY A 17 -21.06 -8.32 -3.10
CA GLY A 17 -21.06 -6.86 -3.10
C GLY A 17 -20.49 -6.27 -1.82
N VAL A 18 -20.90 -6.79 -0.66
CA VAL A 18 -20.37 -6.36 0.65
C VAL A 18 -18.87 -6.69 0.77
N CYS A 19 -18.44 -7.88 0.37
CA CYS A 19 -17.04 -8.28 0.39
C CYS A 19 -16.17 -7.43 -0.56
N SER A 20 -16.67 -7.06 -1.74
CA SER A 20 -15.97 -6.18 -2.68
C SER A 20 -15.81 -4.76 -2.16
N VAL A 21 -16.81 -4.23 -1.44
CA VAL A 21 -16.70 -2.91 -0.77
C VAL A 21 -15.72 -2.97 0.41
N TYR A 22 -15.68 -4.10 1.11
CA TYR A 22 -14.74 -4.31 2.22
C TYR A 22 -13.29 -4.52 1.77
N ALA A 23 -13.06 -4.89 0.51
CA ALA A 23 -11.73 -4.97 -0.10
C ALA A 23 -11.14 -3.59 -0.46
N GLY A 24 -11.52 -2.54 0.29
CA GLY A 24 -10.93 -1.22 0.18
C GLY A 24 -9.47 -1.22 0.65
N GLU A 25 -8.66 -0.40 -0.02
CA GLU A 25 -7.29 -0.12 0.42
C GLU A 25 -7.34 0.59 1.78
N MET A 26 -6.81 -0.06 2.82
CA MET A 26 -6.73 0.55 4.16
C MET A 26 -5.78 1.75 4.14
N ASP A 27 -6.05 2.76 4.98
CA ASP A 27 -5.17 3.93 5.08
C ASP A 27 -3.74 3.55 5.51
N TRP A 28 -2.76 4.39 5.16
CA TRP A 28 -1.37 4.12 5.49
C TRP A 28 -1.14 3.99 7.00
N THR A 29 -1.92 4.71 7.83
CA THR A 29 -1.87 4.63 9.30
C THR A 29 -2.14 3.21 9.81
N PHE A 30 -3.13 2.53 9.23
CA PHE A 30 -3.48 1.15 9.58
C PHE A 30 -2.29 0.20 9.38
N TRP A 31 -1.62 0.30 8.22
CA TRP A 31 -0.47 -0.55 7.92
C TRP A 31 0.75 -0.21 8.77
N GLN A 32 0.94 1.08 9.08
CA GLN A 32 2.00 1.55 9.94
C GLN A 32 1.86 1.01 11.38
N GLU A 33 0.66 1.11 11.96
CA GLU A 33 0.36 0.56 13.28
C GLU A 33 0.60 -0.95 13.33
N ARG A 34 0.16 -1.67 12.29
CA ARG A 34 0.35 -3.12 12.17
C ARG A 34 1.83 -3.51 12.14
N PHE A 35 2.66 -2.77 11.41
CA PHE A 35 4.10 -3.00 11.33
C PHE A 35 4.79 -2.81 12.69
N LEU A 36 4.40 -1.79 13.44
CA LEU A 36 4.96 -1.48 14.76
C LEU A 36 4.61 -2.54 15.81
N GLN A 37 3.45 -3.17 15.67
CA GLN A 37 3.03 -4.28 16.52
C GLN A 37 3.72 -5.61 16.17
N SER A 38 4.47 -5.70 15.07
CA SER A 38 5.13 -6.94 14.66
C SER A 38 6.32 -7.28 15.58
N PRO A 39 6.42 -8.52 16.11
CA PRO A 39 7.52 -8.95 16.98
C PRO A 39 8.91 -8.82 16.33
N SER A 40 9.01 -8.97 15.00
CA SER A 40 10.25 -8.87 14.24
C SER A 40 10.86 -7.46 14.25
N THR A 41 10.03 -6.42 14.39
CA THR A 41 10.47 -5.03 14.42
C THR A 41 11.09 -4.67 15.78
N GLN A 42 10.70 -5.35 16.85
CA GLN A 42 11.23 -5.10 18.20
C GLN A 42 12.64 -5.66 18.39
N THR A 43 13.05 -6.67 17.62
CA THR A 43 14.38 -7.32 17.78
C THR A 43 15.53 -6.51 17.18
N GLN A 44 15.28 -5.66 16.18
CA GLN A 44 16.33 -4.78 15.60
C GLN A 44 16.55 -3.48 16.42
N SER A 45 15.63 -3.12 17.31
CA SER A 45 15.72 -1.93 18.18
C SER A 45 16.27 -2.28 19.56
N SER A 46 17.45 -2.90 19.62
CA SER A 46 18.16 -3.08 20.90
C SER A 46 18.78 -1.75 21.34
N GLY A 47 17.98 -0.92 22.01
CA GLY A 47 18.41 0.32 22.66
C GLY A 47 17.59 1.54 22.21
N ALA A 48 16.65 1.96 23.05
CA ALA A 48 15.66 3.03 22.85
C ALA A 48 14.48 2.65 21.95
N ILE A 49 13.27 2.95 22.45
CA ILE A 49 12.04 2.97 21.67
C ILE A 49 12.21 4.12 20.68
N GLN A 50 12.72 3.83 19.48
CA GLN A 50 12.79 4.83 18.44
C GLN A 50 11.38 4.96 17.87
N GLU A 51 10.80 6.16 17.93
CA GLU A 51 9.57 6.42 17.19
C GLU A 51 9.74 5.95 15.74
N PRO A 52 8.70 5.32 15.15
CA PRO A 52 8.73 4.94 13.75
C PRO A 52 9.11 6.16 12.92
N ARG A 53 10.30 6.13 12.32
CA ARG A 53 10.67 7.18 11.38
C ARG A 53 9.85 6.96 10.12
N ILE A 54 8.74 7.67 10.01
CA ILE A 54 7.94 7.72 8.79
C ILE A 54 8.86 8.24 7.69
N LYS A 55 9.10 7.39 6.68
CA LYS A 55 9.89 7.73 5.50
C LYS A 55 8.92 8.04 4.38
N GLU A 56 8.89 9.31 4.01
CA GLU A 56 8.09 9.80 2.91
C GLU A 56 8.96 9.96 1.66
N VAL A 57 8.38 9.58 0.53
CA VAL A 57 8.97 9.73 -0.79
C VAL A 57 8.00 10.56 -1.63
N TYR A 58 8.47 11.68 -2.15
CA TYR A 58 7.68 12.54 -3.04
C TYR A 58 7.82 12.03 -4.48
N VAL A 59 6.70 11.70 -5.12
CA VAL A 59 6.67 11.15 -6.48
C VAL A 59 6.67 12.32 -7.48
N THR A 60 7.87 12.80 -7.80
CA THR A 60 8.07 13.98 -8.66
C THR A 60 8.47 13.65 -10.10
N ALA A 61 8.72 12.38 -10.41
CA ALA A 61 9.13 11.99 -11.75
C ALA A 61 8.02 12.14 -12.81
N THR A 62 8.47 12.12 -14.06
CA THR A 62 7.64 12.05 -15.26
C THR A 62 8.04 10.81 -16.07
N LEU A 63 7.17 10.34 -16.97
CA LEU A 63 7.53 9.22 -17.83
C LEU A 63 8.64 9.64 -18.82
N PRO A 64 9.70 8.82 -19.02
CA PRO A 64 10.81 9.18 -19.90
C PRO A 64 10.38 9.53 -21.33
N ASP A 65 9.47 8.74 -21.90
CA ASP A 65 8.96 8.94 -23.27
C ASP A 65 7.80 9.94 -23.34
N TYR A 66 7.23 10.31 -22.19
CA TYR A 66 6.10 11.23 -22.09
C TYR A 66 6.29 12.24 -20.93
N PRO A 67 7.19 13.23 -21.07
CA PRO A 67 7.59 14.11 -19.96
C PRO A 67 6.46 14.98 -19.39
N TRP A 68 5.36 15.14 -20.11
CA TRP A 68 4.16 15.84 -19.63
C TRP A 68 3.27 14.98 -18.71
N ILE A 69 3.54 13.69 -18.61
CA ILE A 69 2.82 12.76 -17.74
C ILE A 69 3.57 12.61 -16.42
N LYS A 70 3.00 13.14 -15.33
CA LYS A 70 3.52 12.98 -13.97
C LYS A 70 3.20 11.60 -13.43
N VAL A 71 4.20 10.93 -12.86
CA VAL A 71 4.00 9.60 -12.26
C VAL A 71 3.10 9.69 -11.02
N SER A 72 3.13 10.79 -10.28
CA SER A 72 2.22 11.03 -9.14
C SER A 72 0.74 11.04 -9.49
N GLY A 73 0.38 11.26 -10.77
CA GLY A 73 -1.00 11.13 -11.23
C GLY A 73 -1.49 9.69 -11.32
N TYR A 74 -0.57 8.72 -11.34
CA TYR A 74 -0.93 7.30 -11.28
C TYR A 74 -1.43 6.96 -9.88
N ARG A 75 -2.69 6.48 -9.81
CA ARG A 75 -3.42 6.20 -8.54
C ARG A 75 -3.53 7.41 -7.58
N ASP A 76 -3.26 8.62 -8.06
CA ASP A 76 -3.28 9.87 -7.27
C ASP A 76 -2.42 9.79 -5.98
N ARG A 77 -1.18 9.31 -6.13
CA ARG A 77 -0.22 9.12 -5.02
C ARG A 77 0.98 10.07 -5.16
N PRO A 78 0.86 11.35 -4.75
CA PRO A 78 1.98 12.29 -4.80
C PRO A 78 3.04 12.05 -3.72
N VAL A 79 2.67 11.36 -2.63
CA VAL A 79 3.55 10.99 -1.52
C VAL A 79 3.34 9.52 -1.20
N GLU A 80 4.44 8.78 -1.12
CA GLU A 80 4.46 7.37 -0.76
C GLU A 80 5.22 7.14 0.53
N ARG A 81 4.85 6.09 1.26
CA ARG A 81 5.45 5.71 2.55
C ARG A 81 5.94 4.26 2.58
N CYS A 82 6.02 3.62 1.41
CA CYS A 82 6.38 2.21 1.27
C CYS A 82 7.70 1.88 1.97
N THR A 83 8.69 2.77 1.86
CA THR A 83 10.02 2.61 2.48
C THR A 83 9.99 2.70 4.01
N THR A 84 8.91 3.17 4.63
CA THR A 84 8.78 3.14 6.10
C THR A 84 8.82 1.72 6.63
N CYS A 85 8.20 0.78 5.90
CA CYS A 85 8.12 -0.63 6.29
C CYS A 85 9.04 -1.52 5.45
N HIS A 86 9.24 -1.21 4.15
CA HIS A 86 10.02 -2.07 3.26
C HIS A 86 11.54 -1.86 3.35
N ASP A 87 11.99 -0.76 3.93
CA ASP A 87 13.42 -0.52 4.10
C ASP A 87 14.05 -1.56 5.03
N GLY A 88 15.13 -2.20 4.57
CA GLY A 88 15.81 -3.29 5.27
C GLY A 88 15.14 -4.67 5.20
N ILE A 89 13.93 -4.81 4.64
CA ILE A 89 13.24 -6.10 4.45
C ILE A 89 13.33 -6.57 2.99
N ALA A 90 13.24 -5.63 2.05
CA ALA A 90 13.61 -5.81 0.66
C ALA A 90 14.40 -4.55 0.27
N SER A 91 15.72 -4.65 0.15
CA SER A 91 16.53 -3.48 -0.19
C SER A 91 16.09 -2.94 -1.55
N THR A 92 15.62 -1.69 -1.59
CA THR A 92 15.53 -0.96 -2.84
C THR A 92 16.95 -0.80 -3.36
N SER A 93 17.29 -1.55 -4.42
CA SER A 93 18.57 -1.38 -5.11
C SER A 93 18.76 0.09 -5.47
N PRO A 94 20.01 0.62 -5.51
CA PRO A 94 20.31 1.96 -6.03
C PRO A 94 19.73 2.23 -7.43
N SER A 95 19.36 1.19 -8.17
CA SER A 95 18.66 1.29 -9.45
C SER A 95 17.23 1.83 -9.36
N HIS A 96 16.63 1.94 -8.17
CA HIS A 96 15.29 2.53 -7.99
C HIS A 96 15.40 4.01 -7.64
N PRO A 97 15.09 4.93 -8.56
CA PRO A 97 14.99 6.35 -8.26
C PRO A 97 13.80 6.60 -7.31
N PRO A 98 14.02 7.15 -6.09
CA PRO A 98 12.93 7.43 -5.14
C PRO A 98 11.85 8.33 -5.75
N GLU A 99 12.24 9.33 -6.54
CA GLU A 99 11.33 10.28 -7.16
C GLU A 99 10.33 9.65 -8.14
N PHE A 100 10.59 8.42 -8.62
CA PHE A 100 9.70 7.70 -9.53
C PHE A 100 8.54 7.00 -8.82
N GLY A 101 8.67 6.72 -7.52
CA GLY A 101 7.66 6.02 -6.74
C GLY A 101 7.62 4.51 -6.98
N CYS A 102 7.06 3.81 -6.00
CA CYS A 102 6.86 2.37 -5.96
C CYS A 102 5.53 1.95 -6.60
N SER A 103 4.47 2.75 -6.42
CA SER A 103 3.09 2.34 -6.78
C SER A 103 2.86 2.16 -8.28
N VAL A 104 3.70 2.79 -9.10
CA VAL A 104 3.68 2.65 -10.56
C VAL A 104 3.96 1.22 -11.03
N CYS A 105 4.75 0.47 -10.26
CA CYS A 105 5.12 -0.92 -10.57
C CYS A 105 4.60 -1.94 -9.54
N HIS A 106 4.44 -1.54 -8.28
CA HIS A 106 4.02 -2.39 -7.18
C HIS A 106 2.60 -2.00 -6.73
N GLY A 107 1.70 -2.97 -6.66
CA GLY A 107 0.28 -2.74 -6.41
C GLY A 107 -0.27 -3.49 -5.22
#